data_AF-A0A4R0MSH4-F1
#
_entry.id   AF-A0A4R0MSH4-F1
#
_cell.length_a   1.000
_cell.length_b   1.000
_cell.length_c   1.000
_cell.angle_alpha   90.00
_cell.angle_beta   90.00
_cell.angle_gamma   90.00
#
_symmetry.space_group_name_H-M   'P 1'
#
loop_
_entity.id
_entity.type
_entity.pdbx_description
1 polymer ?
#
loop_
_entity_poly.entity_id
_entity_poly.type
_entity_poly.pdbx_seq_one_letter_code
_entity_poly.pdbx_strand_id
1 'polypeptide(L)' 'MSRSKRKTPFFGFTTATSEKLMKRKWNKRFRRVAKALMLVDKEIPVKKQAVSDIWEGGKDGKFYWKAHTKKDMRK' A
#
# COMPACT_ATOMS: atom_id res chain seq x y z
N MET A 1 12.75 31.31 0.42
CA MET A 1 11.92 30.10 0.21
C MET A 1 12.16 29.52 -1.20
N SER A 2 13.08 28.56 -1.45
CA SER A 2 13.27 28.15 -2.87
C SER A 2 13.89 26.78 -3.20
N ARG A 3 13.92 25.77 -2.31
CA ARG A 3 14.52 24.46 -2.67
C ARG A 3 13.67 23.23 -2.34
N SER A 4 12.37 23.39 -2.10
CA SER A 4 11.50 22.22 -1.90
C SER A 4 11.32 21.48 -3.21
N LYS A 5 11.76 20.21 -3.24
CA LYS A 5 11.56 19.29 -4.37
C LYS A 5 10.47 18.27 -4.03
N ARG A 6 9.65 17.92 -5.01
CA ARG A 6 8.70 16.80 -4.94
C ARG A 6 9.49 15.49 -4.85
N LYS A 7 8.90 14.47 -4.22
CA LYS A 7 9.46 13.10 -4.23
C LYS A 7 9.38 12.53 -5.64
N THR A 8 10.34 11.67 -6.00
CA THR A 8 10.32 10.93 -7.26
C THR A 8 9.04 10.12 -7.38
N PRO A 9 8.23 10.34 -8.43
CA PRO A 9 7.05 9.52 -8.65
C PRO A 9 7.49 8.08 -8.99
N PHE A 10 6.65 7.14 -8.58
CA PHE A 10 6.84 5.72 -8.88
C PHE A 10 5.60 5.11 -9.51
N PHE A 11 5.81 4.08 -10.30
CA PHE A 11 4.79 3.31 -11.02
C PHE A 11 4.94 1.82 -10.69
N GLY A 12 3.86 1.04 -10.81
CA GLY A 12 3.93 -0.43 -10.65
C GLY A 12 4.36 -1.12 -11.94
N PHE A 13 4.85 -2.36 -11.87
CA PHE A 13 5.16 -3.18 -13.06
C PHE A 13 3.88 -3.67 -13.76
N THR A 14 2.86 -3.98 -12.99
CA THR A 14 1.59 -4.54 -13.45
C THR A 14 0.70 -3.48 -14.10
N THR A 15 -0.20 -3.91 -15.00
CA THR A 15 -1.25 -3.09 -15.61
C THR A 15 -2.32 -2.61 -14.63
N ALA A 16 -2.34 -3.12 -13.39
CA ALA A 16 -3.29 -2.70 -12.37
C ALA A 16 -3.13 -1.20 -12.06
N THR A 17 -4.17 -0.43 -12.37
CA THR A 17 -4.18 1.03 -12.15
C THR A 17 -4.28 1.40 -10.67
N SER A 18 -4.90 0.55 -9.85
CA SER A 18 -5.20 0.85 -8.45
C SER A 18 -5.20 -0.38 -7.54
N GLU A 19 -4.64 -0.24 -6.33
CA GLU A 19 -4.74 -1.23 -5.24
C GLU A 19 -5.89 -0.92 -4.27
N LYS A 20 -6.71 0.10 -4.55
CA LYS A 20 -7.72 0.61 -3.60
C LYS A 20 -8.70 -0.49 -3.18
N LEU A 21 -9.13 -1.32 -4.13
CA LEU A 21 -10.06 -2.43 -3.87
C LEU A 21 -9.42 -3.52 -3.00
N MET A 22 -8.19 -3.93 -3.31
CA MET A 22 -7.41 -4.91 -2.54
C MET A 22 -7.21 -4.43 -1.10
N LYS A 23 -6.72 -3.19 -0.91
CA LYS A 23 -6.54 -2.57 0.41
C LYS A 23 -7.85 -2.50 1.21
N ARG A 24 -8.98 -2.25 0.54
CA ARG A 24 -10.30 -2.25 1.17
C ARG A 24 -10.69 -3.66 1.65
N LYS A 25 -10.49 -4.68 0.81
CA LYS A 25 -10.75 -6.09 1.18
C LYS A 25 -9.89 -6.53 2.36
N TRP A 26 -8.58 -6.28 2.30
CA TRP A 26 -7.65 -6.63 3.38
C TRP A 26 -8.01 -5.97 4.71
N ASN A 27 -8.27 -4.65 4.71
CA ASN A 27 -8.65 -3.95 5.94
C ASN A 27 -10.02 -4.44 6.47
N LYS A 28 -10.97 -4.81 5.59
CA LYS A 28 -12.25 -5.39 6.01
C LYS A 28 -12.06 -6.77 6.65
N ARG A 29 -11.22 -7.63 6.06
CA ARG A 29 -10.90 -8.96 6.59
C ARG A 29 -10.18 -8.85 7.95
N PHE A 30 -9.17 -7.99 8.03
CA PHE A 30 -8.42 -7.71 9.26
C PHE A 30 -9.34 -7.28 10.41
N ARG A 31 -10.24 -6.30 10.18
CA ARG A 31 -11.20 -5.86 11.21
C ARG A 31 -12.16 -6.96 11.65
N ARG A 32 -12.60 -7.81 10.72
CA ARG A 32 -13.49 -8.95 11.03
C ARG A 32 -12.78 -9.95 11.95
N VAL A 33 -11.54 -10.31 11.62
CA VAL A 33 -10.74 -11.24 12.42
C VAL A 33 -10.40 -10.63 13.78
N ALA A 34 -9.97 -9.38 13.83
CA ALA A 34 -9.69 -8.67 15.08
C ALA A 34 -10.92 -8.63 16.00
N LYS A 35 -12.11 -8.31 15.46
CA LYS A 35 -13.36 -8.32 16.25
C LYS A 35 -13.70 -9.71 16.77
N ALA A 36 -13.53 -10.75 15.96
CA ALA A 36 -13.79 -12.12 16.37
C ALA A 36 -12.82 -12.59 17.47
N LEU A 37 -11.55 -12.20 17.40
CA LEU A 37 -10.54 -12.55 18.42
C LEU A 37 -10.71 -11.76 19.72
N MET A 38 -11.12 -10.49 19.64
CA MET A 38 -11.51 -9.69 20.80
C MET A 38 -12.67 -10.33 21.58
N LEU A 39 -13.64 -10.92 20.88
CA LEU A 39 -14.77 -11.61 21.53
C LEU A 39 -14.36 -12.89 22.27
N VAL A 40 -13.21 -13.46 21.91
CA VAL A 40 -12.69 -14.73 22.47
C VAL A 40 -11.54 -14.45 23.44
N ASP A 41 -11.29 -13.17 23.79
CA ASP A 41 -10.17 -12.69 24.61
C ASP A 41 -8.80 -13.27 24.17
N LYS A 42 -8.62 -13.45 22.85
CA LYS A 42 -7.37 -13.89 22.24
C LYS A 42 -6.59 -12.72 21.68
N GLU A 43 -5.28 -12.92 21.53
CA GLU A 43 -4.38 -11.92 20.96
C GLU A 43 -4.84 -11.46 19.56
N ILE A 44 -4.85 -10.14 19.38
CA ILE A 44 -5.26 -9.50 18.13
C ILE A 44 -4.07 -9.49 17.18
N PRO A 45 -4.24 -9.91 15.91
CA PRO A 45 -3.16 -9.86 14.93
C PRO A 45 -2.69 -8.42 14.72
N VAL A 46 -1.39 -8.18 14.90
CA VAL A 46 -0.77 -6.86 14.74
C VAL A 46 -0.45 -6.55 13.27
N LYS A 47 -0.17 -7.61 12.49
CA LYS A 47 0.23 -7.50 11.07
C LYS A 47 -0.92 -7.95 10.17
N LYS A 48 -1.12 -7.22 9.06
CA LYS A 48 -2.10 -7.60 8.01
C LYS A 48 -1.77 -8.94 7.36
N GLN A 49 -0.48 -9.27 7.31
CA GLN A 49 0.06 -10.53 6.78
C GLN A 49 -0.47 -11.77 7.52
N ALA A 50 -0.90 -11.61 8.78
CA ALA A 50 -1.51 -12.70 9.55
C ALA A 50 -2.91 -13.08 9.04
N VAL A 51 -3.55 -12.22 8.24
CA VAL A 51 -4.95 -12.39 7.82
C VAL A 51 -5.10 -12.42 6.28
N SER A 52 -4.15 -11.85 5.55
CA SER A 52 -4.15 -11.78 4.10
C SER A 52 -2.75 -12.03 3.55
N ASP A 53 -2.67 -12.72 2.43
CA ASP A 53 -1.39 -12.94 1.75
C ASP A 53 -0.86 -11.63 1.13
N ILE A 54 0.46 -11.50 1.12
CA ILE A 54 1.20 -10.34 0.62
C ILE A 54 1.11 -10.29 -0.92
N TRP A 55 1.00 -11.45 -1.56
CA TRP A 55 1.00 -11.61 -3.02
C TRP A 55 -0.38 -11.47 -3.67
N GLU A 56 -1.45 -11.34 -2.88
CA GLU A 56 -2.79 -11.05 -3.42
C GLU A 56 -2.88 -9.64 -4.04
N GLY A 57 -1.86 -8.80 -3.89
CA GLY A 57 -1.84 -7.43 -4.41
C GLY A 57 -1.80 -7.40 -5.94
N GLY A 58 -2.77 -6.71 -6.56
CA GLY A 58 -2.78 -6.55 -8.02
C GLY A 58 -1.67 -5.65 -8.57
N LYS A 59 -1.00 -4.85 -7.72
CA LYS A 59 0.23 -4.16 -8.11
C LYS A 59 1.43 -4.92 -7.58
N ASP A 60 2.40 -5.13 -8.46
CA ASP A 60 3.69 -5.69 -8.10
C ASP A 60 4.83 -4.77 -8.57
N GLY A 61 5.91 -4.77 -7.78
CA GLY A 61 7.14 -4.00 -7.91
C GLY A 61 6.96 -2.47 -8.07
N LYS A 62 8.09 -1.75 -8.19
CA LYS A 62 8.12 -0.29 -8.34
C LYS A 62 9.17 0.16 -9.36
N PHE A 63 8.76 0.95 -10.33
CA PHE A 63 9.65 1.76 -11.16
C PHE A 63 9.64 3.19 -10.68
N TYR A 64 10.82 3.77 -10.53
CA TYR A 64 10.97 5.20 -10.29
C TYR A 64 11.20 5.90 -11.63
N TRP A 65 10.62 7.09 -11.79
CA TRP A 65 10.87 7.90 -12.97
C TRP A 65 12.33 8.43 -12.97
N LYS A 66 13.23 7.67 -13.60
CA LYS A 66 14.68 7.99 -13.62
C LYS A 66 15.00 9.23 -14.48
N ALA A 67 14.24 9.48 -15.54
CA ALA A 67 14.48 10.55 -16.51
C ALA A 67 13.82 11.91 -16.14
N HIS A 68 13.50 12.13 -14.87
CA HIS A 68 12.94 13.41 -14.41
C HIS A 68 13.94 14.57 -14.52
N THR A 69 13.45 15.75 -14.90
CA THR A 69 14.25 16.98 -14.90
C THR A 69 14.09 17.73 -13.57
N LYS A 70 15.08 18.58 -13.22
CA LYS A 70 14.99 19.46 -12.03
C LYS A 70 13.78 20.40 -12.06
N LYS A 71 13.20 20.70 -13.24
CA LYS A 71 11.97 21.50 -13.39
C LYS A 71 10.73 20.70 -12.97
N ASP A 72 10.63 19.45 -13.40
CA ASP A 72 9.49 18.55 -13.12
C ASP A 72 9.34 18.25 -11.62
N MET A 73 10.45 18.30 -10.88
CA MET A 73 10.49 18.03 -9.45
C MET A 73 10.32 19.28 -8.57
N ARG A 74 10.03 20.46 -9.15
CA ARG A 74 9.73 21.67 -8.34
C ARG A 74 8.34 21.56 -7.72
N LYS A 75 8.19 22.05 -6.49
CA LYS A 75 6.93 21.97 -5.74
C LYS A 75 5.88 22.91 -6.32
#